data_AF-A0A7X3WKH6-F1
#
_entry.id   AF-A0A7X3WKH6-F1
#
_cell.length_a   1.000
_cell.length_b   1.000
_cell.length_c   1.000
_cell.angle_alpha   90.00
_cell.angle_beta   90.00
_cell.angle_gamma   90.00
#
_symmetry.space_group_name_H-M   'P 1'
#
loop_
_entity.id
_entity.type
_entity.pdbx_description
1 polymer ?
#
loop_
_entity_poly.entity_id
_entity_poly.type
_entity_poly.pdbx_seq_one_letter_code
_entity_poly.pdbx_strand_id
1 'polypeptide(L)'
;MCHARSIYCKPKTTYCDDFYGSIAVNADQGSSNVRGGEWKMDEWSFVAITYNGTDLKLFVNDEFVGENEVGKPDEKLKTEIRFGAWRNSGWDFIGILDEVGVFNVPLSESDLNNVMKNGLEGAADVSPVRKLATTWGDVKSIKIR
;
A
#
# COMPACT_ATOMS: atom_id res chain seq x y z
N MET A 1 7.66 -1.09 -0.85
CA MET A 1 6.46 -0.45 -0.27
C MET A 1 5.23 -1.19 -0.77
N CYS A 2 4.32 -1.64 0.10
CA CYS A 2 3.27 -2.59 -0.25
C CYS A 2 1.86 -2.00 -0.02
N HIS A 3 0.95 -2.28 -0.95
CA HIS A 3 -0.43 -1.80 -0.95
C HIS A 3 -1.36 -2.97 -1.23
N ALA A 4 -2.49 -3.01 -0.55
CA ALA A 4 -3.59 -3.91 -0.88
C ALA A 4 -4.84 -3.07 -1.14
N ARG A 5 -5.37 -3.18 -2.37
CA ARG A 5 -6.75 -2.86 -2.76
C ARG A 5 -7.73 -3.21 -1.65
N SER A 6 -7.72 -4.52 -1.47
CA SER A 6 -8.80 -5.35 -0.99
C SER A 6 -8.49 -6.08 0.32
N ILE A 7 -9.14 -5.89 1.47
CA ILE A 7 -9.05 -6.85 2.60
C ILE A 7 -10.47 -7.20 3.05
N TYR A 8 -10.95 -8.42 2.73
CA TYR A 8 -12.24 -8.97 3.18
C TYR A 8 -12.01 -9.91 4.38
N CYS A 9 -12.46 -9.58 5.58
CA CYS A 9 -12.23 -10.38 6.81
C CYS A 9 -13.42 -11.31 7.17
N LYS A 10 -13.14 -12.59 7.49
CA LYS A 10 -14.06 -13.58 8.09
C LYS A 10 -13.76 -13.77 9.60
N PRO A 11 -14.75 -14.11 10.43
CA PRO A 11 -14.58 -14.06 11.88
C PRO A 11 -13.77 -15.24 12.44
N LYS A 12 -12.80 -14.93 13.30
CA LYS A 12 -12.42 -15.79 14.43
C LYS A 12 -11.94 -14.95 15.61
N THR A 13 -12.78 -14.89 16.64
CA THR A 13 -12.42 -14.72 18.06
C THR A 13 -11.38 -13.63 18.41
N THR A 14 -11.90 -12.42 18.71
CA THR A 14 -11.53 -11.58 19.87
C THR A 14 -10.26 -10.71 19.86
N TYR A 15 -9.44 -10.55 18.80
CA TYR A 15 -8.22 -9.71 18.96
C TYR A 15 -7.71 -8.82 17.81
N CYS A 16 -8.43 -8.65 16.70
CA CYS A 16 -7.93 -7.76 15.63
C CYS A 16 -9.07 -6.99 14.96
N ASP A 17 -9.40 -5.83 15.51
CA ASP A 17 -10.32 -4.85 14.91
C ASP A 17 -9.58 -3.84 14.02
N ASP A 18 -8.28 -4.08 13.76
CA ASP A 18 -7.38 -3.14 13.13
C ASP A 18 -6.39 -3.79 12.15
N PHE A 19 -5.72 -2.95 11.36
CA PHE A 19 -4.73 -3.36 10.38
C PHE A 19 -3.31 -3.29 10.96
N TYR A 20 -2.43 -4.14 10.46
CA TYR A 20 -1.04 -4.24 10.91
C TYR A 20 -0.08 -4.21 9.71
N GLY A 21 1.01 -3.46 9.86
CA GLY A 21 2.11 -3.41 8.91
C GLY A 21 3.46 -3.36 9.61
N SER A 22 4.46 -4.05 9.09
CA SER A 22 5.83 -3.96 9.61
C SER A 22 6.87 -4.16 8.55
N ILE A 23 8.08 -3.68 8.86
CA ILE A 23 9.28 -3.89 8.07
C ILE A 23 10.36 -4.52 8.96
N ALA A 24 11.13 -5.47 8.43
CA ALA A 24 12.18 -6.11 9.22
C ALA A 24 13.40 -5.20 9.36
N VAL A 25 13.77 -4.87 10.61
CA VAL A 25 14.91 -4.02 10.97
C VAL A 25 15.72 -4.73 12.05
N ASN A 26 17.03 -4.89 11.87
CA ASN A 26 17.92 -5.61 12.78
C ASN A 26 17.44 -7.03 13.17
N ALA A 27 16.87 -7.77 12.21
CA ALA A 27 16.26 -9.09 12.38
C ALA A 27 15.03 -9.13 13.31
N ASP A 28 14.41 -7.98 13.58
CA ASP A 28 13.14 -7.86 14.30
C ASP A 28 12.04 -7.20 13.45
N GLN A 29 10.79 -7.56 13.75
CA GLN A 29 9.56 -6.95 13.21
C GLN A 29 8.61 -6.50 14.32
N GLY A 30 8.93 -6.80 15.59
CA GLY A 30 8.07 -6.52 16.74
C GLY A 30 8.09 -5.05 17.16
N SER A 31 9.20 -4.34 16.90
CA SER A 31 9.34 -2.92 17.27
C SER A 31 9.19 -1.96 16.07
N SER A 32 9.24 -2.49 14.85
CA SER A 32 9.20 -1.75 13.58
C SER A 32 7.86 -1.90 12.85
N ASN A 33 6.79 -1.82 13.62
CA ASN A 33 5.42 -1.98 13.15
C ASN A 33 4.59 -0.72 13.33
N VAL A 34 3.51 -0.64 12.57
CA VAL A 34 2.42 0.30 12.70
C VAL A 34 1.12 -0.50 12.72
N ARG A 35 0.17 -0.11 13.57
CA ARG A 35 -1.11 -0.82 13.75
C ARG A 35 -2.23 0.19 14.00
N GLY A 36 -3.42 -0.06 13.45
CA GLY A 36 -4.61 0.76 13.69
C GLY A 36 -5.60 0.72 12.54
N GLY A 37 -6.55 1.65 12.58
CA GLY A 37 -7.64 1.76 11.60
C GLY A 37 -8.77 0.79 11.92
N GLU A 38 -9.98 1.13 11.51
CA GLU A 38 -11.16 0.28 11.72
C GLU A 38 -11.49 -0.47 10.43
N TRP A 39 -11.96 -1.70 10.57
CA TRP A 39 -12.55 -2.46 9.47
C TRP A 39 -13.95 -2.93 9.83
N LYS A 40 -14.77 -3.14 8.82
CA LYS A 40 -16.14 -3.63 8.97
C LYS A 40 -16.27 -5.00 8.32
N MET A 41 -16.98 -5.90 8.98
CA MET A 41 -17.28 -7.21 8.38
C MET A 41 -18.05 -7.03 7.06
N ASP A 42 -17.73 -7.90 6.11
CA ASP A 42 -18.35 -7.93 4.79
C ASP A 42 -18.23 -6.64 3.96
N GLU A 43 -17.31 -5.75 4.33
CA GLU A 43 -16.97 -4.54 3.56
C GLU A 43 -15.51 -4.60 3.08
N TRP A 44 -15.26 -4.00 1.93
CA TRP A 44 -13.92 -3.81 1.39
C TRP A 44 -13.23 -2.64 2.10
N SER A 45 -11.99 -2.85 2.53
CA SER A 45 -11.14 -1.79 3.07
C SER A 45 -9.91 -1.60 2.17
N PHE A 46 -9.57 -0.34 1.91
CA PHE A 46 -8.32 0.03 1.25
C PHE A 46 -7.21 0.15 2.28
N VAL A 47 -6.08 -0.54 2.08
CA VAL A 47 -4.96 -0.51 3.03
C VAL A 47 -3.65 -0.24 2.32
N ALA A 48 -2.94 0.78 2.79
CA ALA A 48 -1.65 1.18 2.26
C ALA A 48 -0.62 1.37 3.37
N ILE A 49 0.59 0.87 3.13
CA ILE A 49 1.74 1.11 4.01
C ILE A 49 2.80 1.83 3.19
N THR A 50 3.27 2.98 3.69
CA THR A 50 4.30 3.78 3.05
C THR A 50 5.59 3.77 3.87
N TYR A 51 6.74 3.75 3.20
CA TYR A 51 8.04 3.83 3.86
C TYR A 51 8.96 4.76 3.09
N ASN A 52 9.43 5.83 3.74
CA ASN A 52 10.24 6.88 3.11
C ASN A 52 11.76 6.73 3.35
N GLY A 53 12.20 5.67 4.04
CA GLY A 53 13.59 5.49 4.47
C GLY A 53 13.83 5.73 5.96
N THR A 54 12.82 6.25 6.67
CA THR A 54 12.84 6.52 8.11
C THR A 54 11.48 6.22 8.75
N ASP A 55 10.37 6.66 8.15
CA ASP A 55 9.04 6.49 8.74
C ASP A 55 8.25 5.42 8.00
N LEU A 56 7.63 4.52 8.75
CA LEU A 56 6.60 3.59 8.29
C LEU A 56 5.22 4.18 8.62
N LYS A 57 4.40 4.44 7.60
CA LYS A 57 3.06 5.02 7.77
C LYS A 57 1.99 4.04 7.33
N LEU A 58 0.85 4.04 8.02
CA LEU A 58 -0.33 3.24 7.70
C LEU A 58 -1.48 4.16 7.30
N PHE A 59 -2.15 3.80 6.20
CA PHE A 59 -3.36 4.44 5.72
C PHE A 59 -4.45 3.39 5.54
N VAL A 60 -5.67 3.73 5.95
CA VAL A 60 -6.86 2.90 5.81
C VAL A 60 -7.97 3.76 5.25
N ASN A 61 -8.58 3.32 4.14
CA ASN A 61 -9.62 4.07 3.44
C ASN A 61 -9.23 5.53 3.12
N ASP A 62 -7.96 5.73 2.74
CA ASP A 62 -7.35 7.03 2.42
C ASP A 62 -7.15 7.98 3.61
N GLU A 63 -7.35 7.49 4.84
CA GLU A 63 -7.09 8.23 6.06
C GLU A 63 -5.77 7.78 6.69
N PHE A 64 -4.97 8.75 7.15
CA PHE A 64 -3.77 8.47 7.94
C PHE A 64 -4.17 7.88 9.30
N VAL A 65 -3.65 6.69 9.59
CA VAL A 65 -3.96 5.96 10.82
C VAL A 65 -2.85 6.11 11.86
N GLY A 66 -1.60 6.10 11.42
CA GLY A 66 -0.47 6.16 12.31
C GLY A 66 0.86 6.02 11.59
N GLU A 67 1.92 6.32 12.34
CA GLU A 67 3.29 6.19 11.87
C GLU A 67 4.20 5.66 12.98
N ASN A 68 5.31 5.07 12.56
CA ASN A 68 6.39 4.67 13.44
C ASN A 68 7.72 5.01 12.76
N GLU A 69 8.63 5.63 13.50
CA GLU A 69 10.00 5.85 13.06
C GLU A 69 10.74 4.52 13.14
N VAL A 70 11.12 3.98 11.98
CA VAL A 70 11.79 2.69 11.84
C VAL A 70 13.15 2.85 11.17
N GLY A 71 14.10 2.02 11.58
CA GLY A 71 15.41 2.01 10.96
C GLY A 71 15.38 1.51 9.50
N LYS A 72 16.56 1.53 8.87
CA LYS A 72 16.70 0.95 7.53
C LYS A 72 16.39 -0.55 7.56
N PRO A 73 15.62 -1.06 6.58
CA PRO A 73 15.39 -2.49 6.46
C PRO A 73 16.69 -3.24 6.24
N ASP A 74 16.77 -4.45 6.78
CA ASP A 74 17.94 -5.29 6.59
C ASP A 74 18.02 -5.80 5.14
N GLU A 75 18.94 -5.25 4.36
CA GLU A 75 19.17 -5.67 2.97
C GLU A 75 19.67 -7.12 2.84
N LYS A 76 20.19 -7.69 3.94
CA LYS A 76 20.72 -9.06 3.99
C LYS A 76 19.68 -10.12 4.35
N LEU A 77 18.54 -9.69 4.89
CA LEU A 77 17.43 -10.60 5.15
C LEU A 77 16.76 -10.90 3.81
N LYS A 78 17.07 -12.08 3.24
CA LYS A 78 16.29 -12.68 2.15
C LYS A 78 14.94 -13.19 2.69
N THR A 79 14.20 -12.31 3.36
CA THR A 79 12.91 -12.64 3.93
C THR A 79 11.82 -12.42 2.90
N GLU A 80 10.76 -13.21 3.04
CA GLU A 80 9.58 -13.14 2.19
C GLU A 80 8.78 -11.88 2.54
N ILE A 81 8.21 -11.23 1.52
CA ILE A 81 7.11 -10.28 1.75
C ILE A 81 5.86 -11.13 2.01
N ARG A 82 5.23 -10.91 3.16
CA ARG A 82 4.02 -11.64 3.57
C ARG A 82 2.81 -10.72 3.49
N PHE A 83 1.75 -11.24 2.90
CA PHE A 83 0.43 -10.63 2.89
C PHE A 83 -0.53 -11.58 3.58
N GLY A 84 -1.31 -11.05 4.52
CA GLY A 84 -2.33 -11.85 5.20
C GLY A 84 -1.81 -13.06 5.97
N ALA A 85 -0.54 -13.06 6.37
CA ALA A 85 0.05 -14.14 7.16
C ALA A 85 1.10 -13.57 8.10
N TRP A 86 1.19 -14.16 9.29
CA TRP A 86 2.23 -13.84 10.25
C TRP A 86 3.29 -14.93 10.30
N ARG A 87 4.48 -14.60 10.81
CA ARG A 87 5.57 -15.59 10.95
C ARG A 87 5.20 -16.75 11.88
N ASN A 88 4.30 -16.50 12.85
CA ASN A 88 3.79 -17.50 13.77
C ASN A 88 2.33 -17.82 13.41
N SER A 89 1.97 -19.11 13.49
CA SER A 89 0.61 -19.58 13.24
C SER A 89 -0.42 -18.91 14.13
N GLY A 90 -1.62 -18.64 13.60
CA GLY A 90 -2.77 -18.15 14.37
C GLY A 90 -3.12 -16.67 14.17
N TRP A 91 -2.33 -15.96 13.35
CA TRP A 91 -2.57 -14.56 12.95
C TRP A 91 -2.75 -14.44 11.43
N ASP A 92 -3.15 -15.54 10.80
CA ASP A 92 -3.38 -15.57 9.36
C ASP A 92 -4.69 -14.86 9.04
N PHE A 93 -4.64 -14.01 8.03
CA PHE A 93 -5.80 -13.31 7.52
C PHE A 93 -6.74 -14.31 6.84
N ILE A 94 -8.02 -14.22 7.19
CA ILE A 94 -9.05 -15.05 6.59
C ILE A 94 -9.94 -14.16 5.72
N GLY A 95 -9.65 -14.15 4.43
CA GLY A 95 -10.60 -13.80 3.39
C GLY A 95 -9.93 -13.38 2.09
N ILE A 96 -10.34 -12.28 1.47
CA ILE A 96 -9.99 -11.98 0.08
C ILE A 96 -9.07 -10.76 0.01
N LEU A 97 -7.97 -10.92 -0.73
CA LEU A 97 -7.10 -9.84 -1.17
C LEU A 97 -7.31 -9.57 -2.65
N ASP A 98 -7.34 -8.30 -3.03
CA ASP A 98 -7.42 -7.89 -4.43
C ASP A 98 -6.51 -6.68 -4.68
N GLU A 99 -6.04 -6.54 -5.91
CA GLU A 99 -5.17 -5.47 -6.41
C GLU A 99 -3.98 -5.16 -5.49
N VAL A 100 -3.15 -6.18 -5.23
CA VAL A 100 -1.94 -6.04 -4.43
C VAL A 100 -0.82 -5.41 -5.27
N GLY A 101 -0.28 -4.28 -4.82
CA GLY A 101 0.76 -3.52 -5.50
C GLY A 101 1.99 -3.29 -4.63
N VAL A 102 3.18 -3.50 -5.19
CA VAL A 102 4.46 -3.21 -4.52
C VAL A 102 5.27 -2.23 -5.34
N PHE A 103 5.67 -1.12 -4.70
CA PHE A 103 6.40 -0.02 -5.32
C PHE A 103 7.77 0.18 -4.67
N ASN A 104 8.71 0.69 -5.46
CA ASN A 104 10.06 1.06 -5.02
C ASN A 104 10.16 2.52 -4.56
N VAL A 105 9.05 3.27 -4.58
CA VAL A 105 8.98 4.67 -4.15
C VAL A 105 7.87 4.86 -3.11
N PRO A 106 8.02 5.82 -2.18
CA PRO A 106 6.93 6.27 -1.34
C PRO A 106 5.82 6.91 -2.17
N LEU A 107 4.63 6.29 -2.22
CA LEU A 107 3.44 6.90 -2.80
C LEU A 107 2.95 8.05 -1.91
N SER A 108 2.55 9.15 -2.53
CA SER A 108 1.91 10.27 -1.84
C SER A 108 0.45 9.95 -1.50
N GLU A 109 -0.15 10.70 -0.57
CA GLU A 109 -1.60 10.60 -0.29
C GLU A 109 -2.45 10.78 -1.55
N SER A 110 -2.05 11.69 -2.46
CA SER A 110 -2.76 11.84 -3.74
C SER A 110 -2.66 10.62 -4.64
N ASP A 111 -1.53 9.90 -4.62
CA ASP A 111 -1.39 8.65 -5.38
C ASP A 111 -2.22 7.54 -4.73
N LEU A 112 -2.25 7.45 -3.40
CA LEU A 112 -3.08 6.50 -2.66
C LEU A 112 -4.57 6.70 -2.95
N ASN A 113 -5.05 7.94 -2.91
CA ASN A 113 -6.43 8.28 -3.26
C ASN A 113 -6.76 7.87 -4.71
N ASN A 114 -5.83 8.08 -5.64
CA ASN A 114 -5.99 7.70 -7.04
C ASN A 114 -6.08 6.17 -7.18
N VAL A 115 -5.19 5.42 -6.53
CA VAL A 115 -5.21 3.93 -6.52
C VAL A 115 -6.49 3.40 -5.89
N MET A 116 -6.94 3.98 -4.77
CA MET A 116 -8.18 3.57 -4.11
C MET A 116 -9.40 3.72 -5.02
N LYS A 117 -9.52 4.88 -5.68
CA LYS A 117 -10.69 5.22 -6.53
C LYS A 117 -10.68 4.51 -7.88
N ASN A 118 -9.54 4.49 -8.55
CA ASN A 118 -9.42 4.04 -9.94
C ASN A 118 -8.84 2.63 -10.08
N GLY A 119 -8.46 2.00 -8.96
CA GLY A 119 -7.77 0.73 -8.96
C GLY A 119 -6.32 0.84 -9.42
N LEU A 120 -5.58 -0.26 -9.29
CA LEU A 120 -4.17 -0.28 -9.67
C LEU A 120 -3.97 -0.11 -11.18
N GLU A 121 -4.85 -0.67 -12.01
CA GLU A 121 -4.80 -0.51 -13.47
C GLU A 121 -5.01 0.95 -13.89
N GLY A 122 -6.07 1.59 -13.39
CA GLY A 122 -6.37 2.98 -13.71
C GLY A 122 -5.37 3.99 -13.11
N ALA A 123 -4.73 3.64 -11.99
CA ALA A 123 -3.68 4.48 -11.41
C ALA A 123 -2.31 4.33 -12.11
N ALA A 124 -2.03 3.15 -12.68
CA ALA A 124 -0.83 2.92 -13.48
C ALA A 124 -0.95 3.48 -14.91
N ASP A 125 -2.15 3.90 -15.32
CA ASP A 125 -2.37 4.47 -16.64
C ASP A 125 -1.59 5.78 -16.83
N VAL A 126 -0.71 5.75 -17.83
CA VAL A 126 0.06 6.93 -18.23
C VAL A 126 -0.85 7.89 -19.01
N SER A 127 -1.18 9.03 -18.40
CA SER A 127 -1.98 10.08 -19.05
C SER A 127 -1.46 10.39 -20.47
N PRO A 128 -2.27 10.20 -21.52
CA PRO A 128 -1.83 10.47 -22.89
C PRO A 128 -1.51 11.95 -23.11
N VAL A 129 -2.11 12.86 -22.32
CA VAL A 129 -1.94 14.32 -22.44
C VAL A 129 -0.50 14.79 -22.14
N ARG A 130 0.29 13.98 -21.42
CA ARG A 130 1.70 14.28 -21.11
C ARG A 130 2.69 13.34 -21.81
N LYS A 131 2.22 12.51 -22.73
CA LYS A 131 3.14 11.72 -23.56
C LYS A 131 3.78 12.64 -24.59
N LEU A 132 5.11 12.53 -24.71
CA LEU A 132 5.88 13.22 -25.75
C LEU A 132 5.24 13.02 -27.12
N ALA A 133 4.77 11.80 -27.44
CA ALA A 133 4.12 11.52 -28.71
C ALA A 133 2.87 12.39 -28.97
N THR A 134 2.02 12.60 -27.96
CA THR A 134 0.80 13.42 -28.07
C THR A 134 1.16 14.90 -28.12
N THR A 135 2.06 15.37 -27.26
CA THR A 135 2.55 16.77 -27.28
C THR A 135 3.22 17.13 -28.60
N TRP A 136 4.03 16.22 -29.17
CA TRP A 136 4.64 16.41 -30.48
C TRP A 136 3.62 16.33 -31.62
N GLY A 137 2.58 15.51 -31.49
CA GLY A 137 1.44 15.50 -32.40
C GLY A 137 0.71 16.85 -32.42
N ASP A 138 0.43 17.39 -31.24
CA ASP A 138 -0.22 18.69 -31.08
C ASP A 138 0.63 19.82 -31.66
N VAL A 139 1.93 19.87 -31.34
CA VAL A 139 2.86 20.88 -31.88
C VAL A 139 2.92 20.82 -33.41
N LYS A 140 2.98 19.62 -34.01
CA LYS A 140 2.99 19.48 -35.49
C LYS A 140 1.67 19.87 -36.13
N SER A 141 0.55 19.78 -35.39
CA SER A 141 -0.77 20.13 -35.91
C SER A 141 -1.00 21.66 -35.98
N ILE A 142 -0.18 22.45 -35.30
CA ILE A 142 -0.24 23.92 -35.33
C ILE A 142 0.23 24.41 -36.71
N LYS A 143 -0.72 24.89 -37.52
CA LYS A 143 -0.40 25.65 -38.74
C LYS A 143 -0.06 27.08 -38.37
N ILE A 144 1.22 27.43 -38.44
CA ILE A 144 1.68 28.82 -38.39
C ILE A 144 1.29 29.46 -39.73
N ARG A 145 0.47 30.52 -39.69
CA ARG A 145 0.11 31.36 -40.84
C ARG A 145 1.01 32.58 -40.90
#